data_AF-A0A3N5RFD3-F1
#
_entry.id   AF-A0A3N5RFD3-F1
#
_cell.length_a   1.000
_cell.length_b   1.000
_cell.length_c   1.000
_cell.angle_alpha   90.00
_cell.angle_beta   90.00
_cell.angle_gamma   90.00
#
_symmetry.space_group_name_H-M   'P 1'
#
loop_
_entity.id
_entity.type
_entity.pdbx_description
1 polymer ?
#
loop_
_entity_poly.entity_id
_entity_poly.type
_entity_poly.pdbx_seq_one_letter_code
_entity_poly.pdbx_strand_id
1 'polypeptide(L)'
;MYGPQVAPLPRLLPPLDDDGWQGPAGGDRLPDRQPARPQQGGGGRAAAIPDQPDQDNPAVLIRPSSVEQRRKSLRYLAQGDEQFHRHDYLASVGKYRQATQAARDLAEPRLKLGMALATIAEYQQAVSHLKFGLRLDPNWPDHGESLDELFGEGHDLAKNSILRNIGRWVEEDIRDPDRLFLFGVFLYFNNDFDSARRVLETAAAITHGADHVRAFLTEQPQRVQAPPQPGIGPQVAEAQPAGPRGQHPRPRGGRDEQTGRNRPPAVDDAPVPHPPEEPDEGRSAGERR
;
A
#
# COMPACT_ATOMS: atom_id res chain seq x y z
N MET A 1 3.05 47.06 8.53
CA MET A 1 3.46 46.51 7.21
C MET A 1 4.91 46.05 7.36
N TYR A 2 5.12 44.81 7.80
CA TYR A 2 6.44 44.21 7.99
C TYR A 2 6.60 43.14 6.91
N GLY A 3 7.52 43.36 5.97
CA GLY A 3 7.86 42.38 4.94
C GLY A 3 8.87 41.36 5.47
N PRO A 4 8.87 40.11 4.98
CA PRO A 4 9.77 39.09 5.48
C PRO A 4 11.21 39.32 4.99
N GLN A 5 12.13 39.28 5.94
CA GLN A 5 13.57 39.42 5.77
C GLN A 5 14.16 38.10 5.27
N VAL A 6 14.69 38.10 4.05
CA VAL A 6 15.31 36.93 3.41
C VAL A 6 16.77 36.82 3.87
N ALA A 7 17.13 35.69 4.49
CA ALA A 7 18.51 35.38 4.87
C ALA A 7 19.30 34.80 3.67
N PRO A 8 20.59 35.15 3.48
CA PRO A 8 21.40 34.64 2.37
C PRO A 8 21.96 33.23 2.61
N LEU A 9 21.97 32.41 1.55
CA LEU A 9 22.61 31.08 1.51
C LEU A 9 24.15 31.17 1.51
N PRO A 10 24.88 30.27 2.20
CA PRO A 10 26.33 30.15 2.06
C PRO A 10 26.75 29.42 0.77
N ARG A 11 27.93 29.84 0.27
CA ARG A 11 28.54 29.57 -1.04
C ARG A 11 29.02 28.13 -1.28
N LEU A 12 29.03 27.78 -2.57
CA LEU A 12 29.71 26.66 -3.23
C LEU A 12 31.10 26.32 -2.67
N LEU A 13 31.40 25.02 -2.63
CA LEU A 13 32.76 24.46 -2.66
C LEU A 13 33.04 23.82 -4.05
N PRO A 14 34.30 23.83 -4.51
CA PRO A 14 34.70 23.57 -5.91
C PRO A 14 34.79 22.08 -6.31
N PRO A 15 34.90 21.77 -7.62
CA PRO A 15 35.05 20.41 -8.14
C PRO A 15 36.41 19.79 -7.77
N LEU A 16 36.42 18.47 -7.57
CA LEU A 16 37.64 17.67 -7.47
C LEU A 16 38.09 17.29 -8.88
N ASP A 17 39.32 17.68 -9.19
CA ASP A 17 40.01 17.45 -10.46
C ASP A 17 40.36 15.98 -10.70
N ASP A 18 40.40 15.65 -11.99
CA ASP A 18 41.00 14.47 -12.62
C ASP A 18 42.48 14.32 -12.24
N ASP A 19 42.84 13.22 -11.58
CA ASP A 19 44.22 12.76 -11.51
C ASP A 19 44.37 11.41 -12.21
N GLY A 20 45.17 11.45 -13.28
CA GLY A 20 45.40 10.38 -14.22
C GLY A 20 46.04 9.15 -13.60
N TRP A 21 45.44 8.00 -13.90
CA TRP A 21 46.07 6.70 -13.66
C TRP A 21 46.69 6.19 -14.96
N GLN A 22 48.03 6.24 -15.00
CA GLN A 22 48.88 5.70 -16.06
C GLN A 22 48.98 4.18 -15.88
N GLY A 23 48.55 3.41 -16.89
CA GLY A 23 48.75 1.96 -16.92
C GLY A 23 50.18 1.57 -17.31
N PRO A 24 50.65 0.37 -16.96
CA PRO A 24 51.86 -0.19 -17.57
C PRO A 24 51.52 -1.05 -18.80
N ALA A 25 52.27 -0.79 -19.85
CA ALA A 25 52.38 -1.59 -21.06
C ALA A 25 53.20 -2.88 -20.84
N GLY A 26 52.84 -3.92 -21.59
CA GLY A 26 53.54 -5.21 -21.73
C GLY A 26 52.49 -6.26 -22.10
N GLY A 27 52.38 -6.79 -23.32
CA GLY A 27 53.43 -7.23 -24.22
C GLY A 27 53.60 -8.74 -24.05
N ASP A 28 52.79 -9.57 -24.74
CA ASP A 28 53.23 -10.75 -25.50
C ASP A 28 52.09 -11.71 -25.90
N ARG A 29 52.08 -12.01 -27.21
CA ARG A 29 51.79 -13.29 -27.89
C ARG A 29 50.48 -14.04 -27.66
N LEU A 30 49.63 -13.92 -28.69
CA LEU A 30 48.72 -14.95 -29.19
C LEU A 30 49.48 -16.23 -29.61
N PRO A 31 48.82 -17.40 -29.51
CA PRO A 31 48.85 -18.31 -30.65
C PRO A 31 47.45 -18.75 -31.11
N ASP A 32 47.40 -19.00 -32.42
CA ASP A 32 46.29 -19.38 -33.26
C ASP A 32 45.37 -20.48 -32.69
N ARG A 33 44.05 -20.24 -32.75
CA ARG A 33 43.06 -21.30 -32.88
C ARG A 33 42.16 -21.06 -34.09
N GLN A 34 42.22 -22.02 -35.00
CA GLN A 34 41.49 -22.09 -36.26
C GLN A 34 39.96 -22.15 -36.06
N PRO A 35 39.16 -21.68 -37.04
CA PRO A 35 37.71 -21.70 -36.97
C PRO A 35 37.14 -23.07 -37.39
N ALA A 36 36.32 -23.68 -36.53
CA ALA A 36 35.50 -24.83 -36.88
C ALA A 36 34.19 -24.40 -37.55
N ARG A 37 33.89 -24.99 -38.71
CA ARG A 37 32.67 -24.82 -39.52
C ARG A 37 31.48 -25.62 -38.95
N PRO A 38 30.24 -25.30 -39.36
CA PRO A 38 29.02 -25.69 -38.66
C PRO A 38 28.51 -27.07 -39.11
N GLN A 39 27.84 -27.77 -38.19
CA GLN A 39 27.06 -28.97 -38.50
C GLN A 39 25.58 -28.69 -38.21
N GLN A 40 24.77 -28.76 -39.27
CA GLN A 40 23.30 -28.75 -39.21
C GLN A 40 22.76 -30.17 -39.00
N GLY A 41 21.62 -30.24 -38.31
CA GLY A 41 20.78 -31.42 -38.12
C GLY A 41 20.44 -31.57 -36.63
N GLY A 42 19.21 -31.56 -36.14
CA GLY A 42 17.88 -31.60 -36.74
C GLY A 42 16.94 -32.19 -35.67
N GLY A 43 15.84 -31.51 -35.37
CA GLY A 43 14.64 -32.12 -34.78
C GLY A 43 14.59 -32.39 -33.26
N GLY A 44 13.74 -31.61 -32.58
CA GLY A 44 12.77 -32.20 -31.64
C GLY A 44 13.06 -32.11 -30.14
N ARG A 45 12.08 -31.52 -29.44
CA ARG A 45 11.86 -31.43 -27.98
C ARG A 45 12.59 -30.29 -27.30
N ALA A 46 11.85 -29.20 -27.09
CA ALA A 46 12.15 -28.19 -26.09
C ALA A 46 12.26 -28.89 -24.73
N ALA A 47 13.50 -29.17 -24.34
CA ALA A 47 13.83 -29.55 -22.98
C ALA A 47 13.55 -28.34 -22.09
N ALA A 48 12.82 -28.56 -20.99
CA ALA A 48 12.69 -27.58 -19.92
C ALA A 48 14.09 -27.08 -19.57
N ILE A 49 14.29 -25.76 -19.68
CA ILE A 49 15.48 -25.10 -19.18
C ILE A 49 15.53 -25.45 -17.69
N PRO A 50 16.56 -26.14 -17.18
CA PRO A 50 16.71 -26.30 -15.75
C PRO A 50 16.88 -24.91 -15.15
N ASP A 51 16.06 -24.57 -14.14
CA ASP A 51 16.18 -23.36 -13.31
C ASP A 51 17.66 -23.11 -13.02
N GLN A 52 18.25 -22.17 -13.76
CA GLN A 52 19.56 -21.65 -13.41
C GLN A 52 19.31 -20.78 -12.18
N PRO A 53 19.97 -21.04 -11.03
CA PRO A 53 19.86 -20.14 -9.90
C PRO A 53 20.29 -18.75 -10.36
N ASP A 54 19.41 -17.76 -10.22
CA ASP A 54 19.61 -16.37 -10.62
C ASP A 54 21.00 -15.88 -10.15
N GLN A 55 21.98 -15.90 -11.05
CA GLN A 55 23.37 -15.57 -10.74
C GLN A 55 23.57 -14.08 -10.46
N ASP A 56 22.54 -13.27 -10.75
CA ASP A 56 22.56 -11.81 -10.64
C ASP A 56 21.89 -11.28 -9.36
N ASN A 57 21.31 -12.15 -8.51
CA ASN A 57 20.80 -11.75 -7.21
C ASN A 57 21.83 -12.09 -6.13
N PRO A 58 22.69 -11.14 -5.68
CA PRO A 58 23.62 -11.43 -4.61
C PRO A 58 22.81 -11.75 -3.35
N ALA A 59 22.76 -13.04 -3.01
CA ALA A 59 22.07 -13.54 -1.83
C ALA A 59 22.42 -12.64 -0.64
N VAL A 60 21.42 -11.93 -0.13
CA VAL A 60 21.62 -11.01 0.98
C VAL A 60 22.05 -11.86 2.18
N LEU A 61 23.35 -11.84 2.49
CA LEU A 61 23.95 -12.64 3.56
C LEU A 61 23.57 -12.06 4.93
N ILE A 62 22.32 -12.27 5.32
CA ILE A 62 21.84 -11.97 6.66
C ILE A 62 21.86 -13.26 7.46
N ARG A 63 22.48 -13.18 8.63
CA ARG A 63 22.45 -14.28 9.60
C ARG A 63 20.98 -14.61 9.94
N PRO A 64 20.55 -15.87 9.76
CA PRO A 64 19.21 -16.29 10.14
C PRO A 64 18.93 -15.99 11.62
N SER A 65 17.76 -15.42 11.91
CA SER A 65 17.34 -15.14 13.29
C SER A 65 16.93 -16.43 14.00
N SER A 66 17.20 -16.50 15.30
CA SER A 66 16.69 -17.58 16.16
C SER A 66 15.15 -17.56 16.23
N VAL A 67 14.55 -18.68 16.64
CA VAL A 67 13.10 -18.80 16.89
C VAL A 67 12.61 -17.69 17.82
N GLU A 68 13.36 -17.38 18.89
CA GLU A 68 12.95 -16.35 19.84
C GLU A 68 13.03 -14.93 19.25
N GLN A 69 14.05 -14.65 18.43
CA GLN A 69 14.15 -13.38 17.70
C GLN A 69 13.00 -13.20 16.71
N ARG A 70 12.67 -14.25 15.94
CA ARG A 70 11.52 -14.24 15.02
C ARG A 70 10.21 -14.03 15.77
N ARG A 71 9.99 -14.76 16.87
CA ARG A 71 8.79 -14.59 17.71
C ARG A 71 8.68 -13.18 18.27
N LYS A 72 9.78 -12.60 18.75
CA LYS A 72 9.83 -11.21 19.22
C LYS A 72 9.52 -10.22 18.09
N SER A 73 10.06 -10.44 16.90
CA SER A 73 9.78 -9.63 15.72
C SER A 73 8.29 -9.65 15.36
N LEU A 74 7.68 -10.84 15.28
CA LEU A 74 6.26 -11.01 14.96
C LEU A 74 5.33 -10.36 16.00
N ARG A 75 5.73 -10.34 17.28
CA ARG A 75 4.98 -9.60 18.32
C ARG A 75 4.99 -8.09 18.06
N TYR A 76 6.14 -7.53 17.69
CA TYR A 76 6.24 -6.12 17.36
C TYR A 76 5.52 -5.80 16.04
N LEU A 77 5.53 -6.71 15.07
CA LEU A 77 4.78 -6.60 13.82
C LEU A 77 3.28 -6.44 14.12
N ALA A 78 2.69 -7.38 14.88
CA ALA A 78 1.29 -7.32 15.26
C ALA A 78 0.91 -6.05 16.05
N GLN A 79 1.80 -5.56 16.92
CA GLN A 79 1.59 -4.28 17.61
C GLN A 79 1.64 -3.09 16.65
N GLY A 80 2.49 -3.15 15.62
CA GLY A 80 2.54 -2.15 14.57
C GLY A 80 1.27 -2.15 13.73
N ASP A 81 0.78 -3.32 13.36
CA ASP A 81 -0.48 -3.50 12.62
C ASP A 81 -1.66 -2.90 13.41
N GLU A 82 -1.76 -3.23 14.70
CA GLU A 82 -2.80 -2.67 15.58
C GLU A 82 -2.76 -1.14 15.63
N GLN A 83 -1.56 -0.55 15.72
CA GLN A 83 -1.40 0.91 15.73
C GLN A 83 -1.71 1.54 14.37
N PHE A 84 -1.32 0.87 13.28
CA PHE A 84 -1.61 1.31 11.92
C PHE A 84 -3.12 1.36 11.66
N HIS A 85 -3.86 0.32 12.04
CA HIS A 85 -5.33 0.28 11.95
C HIS A 85 -6.03 1.34 12.82
N ARG A 86 -5.36 1.82 13.87
CA ARG A 86 -5.84 2.95 14.68
C ARG A 86 -5.45 4.31 14.09
N HIS A 87 -4.83 4.32 12.90
CA HIS A 87 -4.28 5.48 12.22
C HIS A 87 -3.16 6.20 13.00
N ASP A 88 -2.56 5.53 13.99
CA ASP A 88 -1.37 6.02 14.68
C ASP A 88 -0.11 5.59 13.92
N TYR A 89 0.07 6.19 12.75
CA TYR A 89 1.13 5.81 11.83
C TYR A 89 2.52 6.01 12.44
N LEU A 90 2.73 7.08 13.21
CA LEU A 90 4.01 7.36 13.85
C LEU A 90 4.36 6.29 14.89
N ALA A 91 3.39 5.87 15.72
CA ALA A 91 3.64 4.77 16.65
C ALA A 91 3.90 3.46 15.89
N SER A 92 3.13 3.18 14.82
CA SER A 92 3.29 1.96 14.02
C SER A 92 4.70 1.84 13.43
N VAL A 93 5.27 2.95 12.93
CA VAL A 93 6.66 3.03 12.47
C VAL A 93 7.64 2.63 13.57
N GLY A 94 7.40 3.08 14.81
CA GLY A 94 8.20 2.67 15.97
C GLY A 94 8.17 1.16 16.20
N LYS A 95 6.98 0.55 16.13
CA LYS A 95 6.81 -0.90 16.33
C LYS A 95 7.40 -1.73 15.19
N TYR A 96 7.16 -1.36 13.94
CA TYR A 96 7.78 -2.06 12.81
C TYR A 96 9.30 -1.93 12.85
N ARG A 97 9.85 -0.79 13.27
CA ARG A 97 11.30 -0.63 13.48
C ARG A 97 11.82 -1.62 14.54
N GLN A 98 11.13 -1.76 15.67
CA GLN A 98 11.47 -2.77 16.69
C GLN A 98 11.39 -4.20 16.13
N ALA A 99 10.40 -4.50 15.29
CA ALA A 99 10.27 -5.79 14.62
C ALA A 99 11.47 -6.09 13.70
N THR A 100 11.89 -5.11 12.89
CA THR A 100 13.03 -5.25 11.96
C THR A 100 14.37 -5.43 12.69
N GLN A 101 14.50 -4.84 13.89
CA GLN A 101 15.68 -4.97 14.73
C GLN A 101 15.73 -6.33 15.43
N ALA A 102 14.56 -6.87 15.81
CA ALA A 102 14.45 -8.17 16.46
C ALA A 102 14.82 -9.32 15.52
N ALA A 103 14.36 -9.29 14.26
CA ALA A 103 14.72 -10.28 13.24
C ALA A 103 15.03 -9.59 11.91
N ARG A 104 16.31 -9.65 11.50
CA ARG A 104 16.80 -8.95 10.31
C ARG A 104 16.60 -9.75 9.02
N ASP A 105 16.27 -11.03 9.10
CA ASP A 105 16.03 -11.92 7.96
C ASP A 105 14.55 -11.99 7.55
N LEU A 106 13.65 -11.29 8.26
CA LEU A 106 12.22 -11.22 7.88
C LEU A 106 11.96 -10.03 6.96
N ALA A 107 11.31 -10.30 5.82
CA ALA A 107 10.94 -9.29 4.83
C ALA A 107 9.76 -8.44 5.30
N GLU A 108 8.69 -9.11 5.75
CA GLU A 108 7.40 -8.51 6.08
C GLU A 108 7.50 -7.30 7.03
N PRO A 109 8.23 -7.34 8.18
CA PRO A 109 8.36 -6.15 9.02
C PRO A 109 9.03 -4.94 8.34
N ARG A 110 9.94 -5.18 7.40
CA ARG A 110 10.56 -4.09 6.62
C ARG A 110 9.61 -3.53 5.58
N LEU A 111 8.84 -4.39 4.93
CA LEU A 111 7.85 -4.00 3.93
C LEU A 111 6.76 -3.15 4.60
N LYS A 112 6.21 -3.60 5.74
CA LYS A 112 5.26 -2.82 6.54
C LYS A 112 5.84 -1.51 7.07
N LEU A 113 7.11 -1.51 7.52
CA LEU A 113 7.80 -0.28 7.89
C LEU A 113 7.91 0.70 6.71
N GLY A 114 8.21 0.19 5.51
CA GLY A 114 8.25 1.00 4.29
C GLY A 114 6.91 1.65 3.97
N MET A 115 5.83 0.86 4.00
CA MET A 115 4.47 1.36 3.80
C MET A 115 4.10 2.43 4.85
N ALA A 116 4.40 2.19 6.13
CA ALA A 116 4.11 3.13 7.21
C ALA A 116 4.96 4.41 7.19
N LEU A 117 6.21 4.35 6.71
CA LEU A 117 7.02 5.55 6.51
C LEU A 117 6.46 6.43 5.40
N ALA A 118 5.96 5.83 4.32
CA ALA A 118 5.33 6.58 3.23
C ALA A 118 4.03 7.28 3.68
N THR A 119 3.26 6.71 4.63
CA THR A 119 2.05 7.37 5.15
C THR A 119 2.36 8.65 5.95
N ILE A 120 3.55 8.75 6.54
CA ILE A 120 4.03 9.95 7.25
C ILE A 120 4.98 10.82 6.41
N ALA A 121 4.99 10.62 5.08
CA ALA A 121 5.80 11.37 4.11
C ALA A 121 7.33 11.20 4.24
N GLU A 122 7.81 10.15 4.91
CA GLU A 122 9.22 9.78 5.00
C GLU A 122 9.65 8.93 3.78
N TYR A 123 9.47 9.49 2.58
CA TYR A 123 9.50 8.72 1.32
C TYR A 123 10.85 8.07 1.01
N GLN A 124 11.96 8.76 1.22
CA GLN A 124 13.29 8.20 0.94
C GLN A 124 13.59 7.01 1.87
N GLN A 125 13.19 7.09 3.14
CA GLN A 125 13.31 5.98 4.07
C GLN A 125 12.37 4.83 3.67
N ALA A 126 11.14 5.14 3.25
CA ALA A 126 10.18 4.16 2.76
C ALA A 126 10.75 3.34 1.60
N VAL A 127 11.29 4.01 0.58
CA VAL A 127 11.94 3.35 -0.58
C VAL A 127 13.06 2.42 -0.14
N SER A 128 13.95 2.89 0.74
CA SER A 128 15.07 2.08 1.24
C SER A 128 14.59 0.79 1.92
N HIS A 129 13.56 0.89 2.77
CA HIS A 129 12.97 -0.26 3.46
C HIS A 129 12.24 -1.22 2.52
N LEU A 130 11.48 -0.70 1.54
CA LEU A 130 10.80 -1.50 0.52
C LEU A 130 11.79 -2.25 -0.36
N LYS A 131 12.81 -1.57 -0.90
CA LYS A 131 13.89 -2.20 -1.69
C LYS A 131 14.59 -3.31 -0.91
N PHE A 132 14.87 -3.08 0.37
CA PHE A 132 15.48 -4.12 1.21
C PHE A 132 14.53 -5.30 1.43
N GLY A 133 13.26 -5.03 1.74
CA GLY A 133 12.24 -6.06 1.92
C GLY A 133 12.08 -6.93 0.68
N LEU A 134 12.05 -6.33 -0.51
CA LEU A 134 11.96 -7.02 -1.79
C LEU A 134 13.20 -7.87 -2.14
N ARG A 135 14.38 -7.52 -1.63
CA ARG A 135 15.56 -8.41 -1.74
C ARG A 135 15.43 -9.65 -0.86
N LEU A 136 14.70 -9.57 0.25
CA LEU A 136 14.44 -10.71 1.13
C LEU A 136 13.27 -11.56 0.61
N ASP A 137 12.28 -10.92 0.01
CA ASP A 137 11.08 -11.55 -0.55
C ASP A 137 10.70 -10.88 -1.89
N PRO A 138 11.28 -11.35 -3.01
CA PRO A 138 10.98 -10.82 -4.33
C PRO A 138 9.52 -11.04 -4.78
N ASN A 139 8.82 -12.01 -4.16
CA ASN A 139 7.45 -12.39 -4.51
C ASN A 139 6.41 -11.65 -3.65
N TRP A 140 6.82 -10.66 -2.85
CA TRP A 140 5.90 -9.84 -2.07
C TRP A 140 4.71 -9.27 -2.87
N PRO A 141 4.85 -8.84 -4.13
CA PRO A 141 3.72 -8.35 -4.91
C PRO A 141 2.59 -9.38 -5.12
N ASP A 142 2.87 -10.67 -4.99
CA ASP A 142 1.88 -11.74 -5.17
C ASP A 142 1.00 -11.95 -3.92
N HIS A 143 1.54 -11.68 -2.73
CA HIS A 143 0.89 -12.00 -1.45
C HIS A 143 0.73 -10.81 -0.51
N GLY A 144 1.29 -9.64 -0.86
CA GLY A 144 1.17 -8.43 -0.07
C GLY A 144 -0.28 -7.95 0.05
N GLU A 145 -0.57 -7.35 1.21
CA GLU A 145 -1.88 -6.76 1.52
C GLU A 145 -2.16 -5.56 0.63
N SER A 146 -3.37 -5.49 0.09
CA SER A 146 -3.87 -4.30 -0.59
C SER A 146 -3.99 -3.11 0.37
N LEU A 147 -4.07 -1.89 -0.16
CA LEU A 147 -4.32 -0.71 0.67
C LEU A 147 -5.69 -0.77 1.35
N ASP A 148 -6.67 -1.46 0.77
CA ASP A 148 -7.97 -1.71 1.40
C ASP A 148 -7.85 -2.57 2.65
N GLU A 149 -7.06 -3.64 2.59
CA GLU A 149 -6.79 -4.51 3.74
C GLU A 149 -5.95 -3.77 4.80
N LEU A 150 -4.93 -3.02 4.37
CA LEU A 150 -4.00 -2.32 5.27
C LEU A 150 -4.66 -1.16 6.02
N PHE A 151 -5.49 -0.34 5.36
CA PHE A 151 -6.17 0.80 5.99
C PHE A 151 -7.56 0.43 6.53
N GLY A 152 -8.14 -0.68 6.08
CA GLY A 152 -9.52 -1.07 6.35
C GLY A 152 -10.50 -0.46 5.33
N GLU A 153 -11.57 -1.20 5.04
CA GLU A 153 -12.63 -0.78 4.11
C GLU A 153 -13.21 0.59 4.50
N GLY A 154 -13.47 1.44 3.49
CA GLY A 154 -14.09 2.76 3.68
C GLY A 154 -13.11 3.91 4.01
N HIS A 155 -11.81 3.66 4.08
CA HIS A 155 -10.79 4.69 4.35
C HIS A 155 -10.22 5.34 3.07
N ASP A 156 -11.07 5.55 2.06
CA ASP A 156 -10.67 6.09 0.76
C ASP A 156 -10.03 7.47 0.87
N LEU A 157 -10.48 8.31 1.82
CA LEU A 157 -9.91 9.63 2.00
C LEU A 157 -8.43 9.58 2.42
N ALA A 158 -8.08 8.67 3.33
CA ALA A 158 -6.71 8.50 3.81
C ALA A 158 -5.79 7.97 2.70
N LYS A 159 -6.19 6.87 2.04
CA LYS A 159 -5.46 6.28 0.90
C LYS A 159 -5.25 7.31 -0.22
N ASN A 160 -6.32 8.00 -0.62
CA ASN A 160 -6.25 9.00 -1.69
C ASN A 160 -5.40 10.21 -1.29
N SER A 161 -5.38 10.59 -0.01
CA SER A 161 -4.47 11.63 0.48
C SER A 161 -3.00 11.23 0.32
N ILE A 162 -2.67 9.99 0.69
CA ILE A 162 -1.31 9.44 0.57
C ILE A 162 -0.88 9.35 -0.90
N LEU A 163 -1.73 8.78 -1.77
CA LEU A 163 -1.47 8.70 -3.21
C LEU A 163 -1.24 10.08 -3.83
N ARG A 164 -2.06 11.08 -3.48
CA ARG A 164 -1.85 12.47 -3.93
C ARG A 164 -0.54 13.06 -3.42
N ASN A 165 -0.17 12.78 -2.17
CA ASN A 165 1.07 13.31 -1.59
C ASN A 165 2.31 12.68 -2.22
N ILE A 166 2.29 11.37 -2.49
CA ILE A 166 3.35 10.68 -3.24
C ILE A 166 3.39 11.21 -4.67
N GLY A 167 2.23 11.42 -5.32
CA GLY A 167 2.16 12.03 -6.65
C GLY A 167 2.83 13.42 -6.71
N ARG A 168 2.54 14.30 -5.74
CA ARG A 168 3.24 15.59 -5.62
C ARG A 168 4.74 15.44 -5.41
N TRP A 169 5.17 14.43 -4.65
CA TRP A 169 6.59 14.13 -4.51
C TRP A 169 7.19 13.70 -5.86
N VAL A 170 6.52 12.88 -6.66
CA VAL A 170 6.97 12.53 -8.03
C VAL A 170 7.08 13.78 -8.91
N GLU A 171 6.18 14.74 -8.81
CA GLU A 171 6.20 15.97 -9.62
C GLU A 171 7.45 16.84 -9.41
N GLU A 172 8.10 16.76 -8.25
CA GLU A 172 9.34 17.53 -8.01
C GLU A 172 10.51 17.00 -8.85
N ASP A 173 10.52 15.70 -9.17
CA ASP A 173 11.44 15.10 -10.15
C ASP A 173 10.80 13.84 -10.78
N ILE A 174 10.15 14.05 -11.92
CA ILE A 174 9.40 13.00 -12.63
C ILE A 174 10.28 11.90 -13.23
N ARG A 175 11.62 12.07 -13.21
CA ARG A 175 12.59 11.09 -13.73
C ARG A 175 13.37 10.38 -12.63
N ASP A 176 13.08 10.68 -11.37
CA ASP A 176 13.69 9.97 -10.26
C ASP A 176 13.08 8.55 -10.16
N PRO A 177 13.90 7.49 -10.32
CA PRO A 177 13.39 6.12 -10.32
C PRO A 177 12.84 5.67 -8.96
N ASP A 178 13.32 6.25 -7.85
CA ASP A 178 12.88 5.91 -6.50
C ASP A 178 11.52 6.52 -6.21
N ARG A 179 11.26 7.73 -6.72
CA ARG A 179 9.94 8.37 -6.70
C ARG A 179 8.91 7.58 -7.48
N LEU A 180 9.25 7.25 -8.73
CA LEU A 180 8.40 6.43 -9.60
C LEU A 180 8.15 5.06 -8.98
N PHE A 181 9.18 4.42 -8.43
CA PHE A 181 9.04 3.14 -7.75
C PHE A 181 8.05 3.22 -6.57
N LEU A 182 8.22 4.16 -5.65
CA LEU A 182 7.31 4.28 -4.50
C LEU A 182 5.86 4.50 -4.95
N PHE A 183 5.66 5.38 -5.94
CA PHE A 183 4.32 5.66 -6.45
C PHE A 183 3.71 4.44 -7.12
N GLY A 184 4.50 3.74 -7.95
CA GLY A 184 4.10 2.49 -8.58
C GLY A 184 3.69 1.41 -7.58
N VAL A 185 4.44 1.24 -6.49
CA VAL A 185 4.10 0.31 -5.39
C VAL A 185 2.74 0.66 -4.78
N PHE A 186 2.50 1.93 -4.45
CA PHE A 186 1.24 2.35 -3.85
C PHE A 186 0.06 2.24 -4.81
N LEU A 187 0.25 2.52 -6.10
CA LEU A 187 -0.79 2.28 -7.12
C LEU A 187 -1.10 0.79 -7.25
N TYR A 188 -0.08 -0.07 -7.24
CA TYR A 188 -0.23 -1.52 -7.34
C TYR A 188 -1.08 -2.06 -6.19
N PHE A 189 -0.74 -1.72 -4.94
CA PHE A 189 -1.51 -2.16 -3.78
C PHE A 189 -2.86 -1.46 -3.64
N ASN A 190 -3.07 -0.32 -4.32
CA ASN A 190 -4.39 0.28 -4.49
C ASN A 190 -5.24 -0.43 -5.56
N ASN A 191 -4.76 -1.55 -6.12
CA ASN A 191 -5.36 -2.30 -7.22
C ASN A 191 -5.50 -1.48 -8.53
N ASP A 192 -4.80 -0.36 -8.67
CA ASP A 192 -4.69 0.39 -9.93
C ASP A 192 -3.51 -0.15 -10.75
N PHE A 193 -3.65 -1.39 -11.20
CA PHE A 193 -2.59 -2.13 -11.89
C PHE A 193 -2.19 -1.48 -13.21
N ASP A 194 -3.13 -0.84 -13.92
CA ASP A 194 -2.84 -0.16 -15.18
C ASP A 194 -1.94 1.06 -14.97
N SER A 195 -2.25 1.90 -13.99
CA SER A 195 -1.38 3.04 -13.66
C SER A 195 -0.07 2.59 -13.05
N ALA A 196 -0.11 1.59 -12.15
CA ALA A 196 1.09 1.03 -11.54
C ALA A 196 2.06 0.52 -12.61
N ARG A 197 1.58 -0.28 -13.56
CA ARG A 197 2.41 -0.83 -14.65
C ARG A 197 3.10 0.27 -15.44
N ARG A 198 2.37 1.30 -15.90
CA ARG A 198 2.96 2.41 -16.67
C ARG A 198 4.08 3.14 -15.90
N VAL A 199 3.84 3.42 -14.62
CA VAL A 199 4.82 4.11 -13.76
C VAL A 199 6.04 3.22 -13.50
N LEU A 200 5.82 1.94 -13.19
CA LEU A 200 6.87 0.97 -12.91
C LEU A 200 7.70 0.61 -14.16
N GLU A 201 7.08 0.53 -15.33
CA GLU A 201 7.80 0.38 -16.61
C GLU A 201 8.75 1.56 -16.87
N THR A 202 8.31 2.78 -16.51
CA THR A 202 9.16 3.97 -16.61
C THR A 202 10.33 3.88 -15.62
N ALA A 203 10.09 3.48 -14.38
CA ALA A 203 11.15 3.26 -13.40
C ALA A 203 12.13 2.15 -13.84
N ALA A 204 11.61 1.07 -14.44
CA ALA A 204 12.42 -0.03 -14.96
C ALA A 204 13.30 0.42 -16.13
N ALA A 205 12.78 1.26 -17.04
CA ALA A 205 13.56 1.79 -18.15
C ALA A 205 14.76 2.63 -17.66
N ILE A 206 14.59 3.41 -16.59
CA ILE A 206 15.63 4.28 -16.02
C ILE A 206 16.65 3.47 -15.21
N THR A 207 16.19 2.45 -14.48
CA THR A 207 17.04 1.59 -13.64
C THR A 207 17.65 0.40 -14.36
N HIS A 208 17.41 0.27 -15.67
CA HIS A 208 17.76 -0.90 -16.48
C HIS A 208 17.20 -2.22 -15.91
N GLY A 209 15.98 -2.16 -15.38
CA GLY A 209 15.26 -3.31 -14.85
C GLY A 209 15.79 -3.79 -13.51
N ALA A 210 16.01 -2.89 -12.55
CA ALA A 210 16.42 -3.29 -11.22
C ALA A 210 15.40 -4.25 -10.56
N ASP A 211 15.90 -5.25 -9.82
CA ASP A 211 15.10 -6.38 -9.30
C ASP A 211 13.85 -5.95 -8.52
N HIS A 212 13.98 -4.92 -7.67
CA HIS A 212 12.89 -4.39 -6.86
C HIS A 212 11.74 -3.82 -7.71
N VAL A 213 12.03 -3.29 -8.91
CA VAL A 213 11.00 -2.83 -9.86
C VAL A 213 10.42 -4.02 -10.63
N ARG A 214 11.28 -4.95 -11.07
CA ARG A 214 10.89 -6.16 -11.79
C ARG A 214 9.94 -7.05 -10.99
N ALA A 215 10.08 -7.08 -9.66
CA ALA A 215 9.17 -7.79 -8.76
C ALA A 215 7.68 -7.49 -9.05
N PHE A 216 7.35 -6.24 -9.43
CA PHE A 216 5.97 -5.81 -9.72
C PHE A 216 5.56 -5.93 -11.20
N LEU A 217 6.52 -6.19 -12.09
CA LEU A 217 6.31 -6.26 -13.54
C LEU A 217 6.31 -7.68 -14.10
N THR A 218 6.75 -8.66 -13.30
CA THR A 218 6.62 -10.07 -13.65
C THR A 218 5.14 -10.38 -13.87
N GLU A 219 4.80 -11.09 -14.95
CA GLU A 219 3.42 -11.31 -15.37
C GLU A 219 2.55 -11.70 -14.17
N GLN A 220 1.72 -10.76 -13.72
CA GLN A 220 0.76 -11.01 -12.66
C GLN A 220 -0.06 -12.21 -13.16
N PRO A 221 0.02 -13.40 -12.51
CA PRO A 221 -0.99 -14.40 -12.77
C PRO A 221 -2.29 -13.67 -12.47
N GLN A 222 -3.14 -13.51 -13.48
CA GLN A 222 -4.45 -12.90 -13.33
C GLN A 222 -4.98 -13.41 -11.99
N ARG A 223 -5.11 -12.54 -10.97
CA ARG A 223 -5.90 -12.89 -9.79
C ARG A 223 -7.21 -13.27 -10.41
N VAL A 224 -7.45 -14.59 -10.49
CA VAL A 224 -8.48 -15.16 -11.32
C VAL A 224 -9.73 -14.41 -10.91
N GLN A 225 -10.21 -13.50 -11.76
CA GLN A 225 -11.56 -13.02 -11.62
C GLN A 225 -12.36 -14.30 -11.58
N ALA A 226 -12.97 -14.58 -10.43
CA ALA A 226 -13.70 -15.83 -10.24
C ALA A 226 -14.52 -16.02 -11.51
N PRO A 227 -14.38 -17.16 -12.22
CA PRO A 227 -15.07 -17.37 -13.48
C PRO A 227 -16.52 -16.96 -13.25
N PRO A 228 -17.15 -16.18 -14.14
CA PRO A 228 -18.52 -15.73 -13.94
C PRO A 228 -19.31 -16.96 -13.55
N GLN A 229 -19.85 -16.94 -12.32
CA GLN A 229 -20.57 -18.10 -11.80
C GLN A 229 -21.57 -18.47 -12.88
N PRO A 230 -21.57 -19.74 -13.36
CA PRO A 230 -22.50 -20.14 -14.38
C PRO A 230 -23.88 -19.73 -13.90
N GLY A 231 -24.47 -18.78 -14.63
CA GLY A 231 -25.72 -18.14 -14.23
C GLY A 231 -26.69 -19.24 -13.84
N ILE A 232 -27.22 -19.14 -12.62
CA ILE A 232 -28.35 -19.96 -12.22
C ILE A 232 -29.44 -19.66 -13.24
N GLY A 233 -29.60 -20.57 -14.20
CA GLY A 233 -30.67 -20.54 -15.18
C GLY A 233 -32.02 -20.50 -14.44
N PRO A 234 -33.08 -20.04 -15.13
CA PRO A 234 -34.35 -19.73 -14.49
C PRO A 234 -34.85 -20.94 -13.69
N GLN A 235 -35.08 -20.74 -12.39
CA GLN A 235 -35.76 -21.71 -11.54
C GLN A 235 -37.11 -22.05 -12.18
N VAL A 236 -37.20 -23.26 -12.70
CA VAL A 236 -38.48 -23.90 -13.02
C VAL A 236 -39.26 -24.00 -11.72
N ALA A 237 -40.32 -23.20 -11.63
CA ALA A 237 -41.27 -23.22 -10.53
C ALA A 237 -41.86 -24.63 -10.41
N GLU A 238 -41.52 -25.33 -9.33
CA GLU A 238 -42.22 -26.55 -8.93
C GLU A 238 -43.69 -26.20 -8.65
N ALA A 239 -44.55 -26.82 -9.46
CA ALA A 239 -45.99 -26.67 -9.39
C ALA A 239 -46.51 -27.25 -8.07
N GLN A 240 -47.15 -26.39 -7.27
CA GLN A 240 -47.98 -26.82 -6.14
C GLN A 240 -49.23 -27.56 -6.66
N PRO A 241 -49.61 -28.72 -6.08
CA PRO A 241 -50.84 -29.39 -6.48
C PRO A 241 -52.07 -28.65 -5.94
N ALA A 242 -53.03 -28.44 -6.85
CA ALA A 242 -54.27 -27.72 -6.63
C ALA A 242 -55.23 -28.48 -5.69
N GLY A 243 -55.68 -27.80 -4.63
CA GLY A 243 -56.88 -28.19 -3.86
C GLY A 243 -58.17 -27.67 -4.53
N PRO A 244 -59.33 -28.33 -4.34
CA PRO A 244 -60.54 -28.02 -5.11
C PRO A 244 -61.25 -26.76 -4.60
N ARG A 245 -61.65 -25.89 -5.55
CA ARG A 245 -62.45 -24.68 -5.33
C ARG A 245 -63.91 -25.00 -5.02
N GLY A 246 -64.39 -24.54 -3.86
CA GLY A 246 -65.80 -24.45 -3.50
C GLY A 246 -66.28 -23.00 -3.44
N GLN A 247 -66.96 -22.57 -4.50
CA GLN A 247 -68.10 -21.63 -4.61
C GLN A 247 -68.27 -20.46 -3.60
N HIS A 248 -68.30 -19.23 -4.12
CA HIS A 248 -68.87 -18.04 -3.49
C HIS A 248 -70.41 -18.10 -3.41
N PRO A 249 -71.03 -17.37 -2.46
CA PRO A 249 -71.63 -16.08 -2.86
C PRO A 249 -71.51 -14.95 -1.82
N ARG A 250 -71.53 -13.71 -2.32
CA ARG A 250 -71.66 -12.45 -1.55
C ARG A 250 -73.05 -12.34 -0.89
N PRO A 251 -73.23 -11.41 0.08
CA PRO A 251 -74.08 -10.27 -0.25
C PRO A 251 -73.64 -8.89 0.28
N ARG A 252 -74.36 -7.88 -0.24
CA ARG A 252 -74.30 -6.43 -0.09
C ARG A 252 -74.66 -5.90 1.31
N GLY A 253 -74.03 -4.77 1.66
CA GLY A 253 -74.71 -3.53 2.05
C GLY A 253 -75.14 -3.35 3.51
N GLY A 254 -74.77 -2.22 4.11
CA GLY A 254 -75.34 -1.73 5.36
C GLY A 254 -74.47 -0.69 6.04
N ARG A 255 -74.96 0.54 6.13
CA ARG A 255 -74.40 1.70 6.81
C ARG A 255 -75.00 1.74 8.23
N ASP A 256 -74.26 2.32 9.19
CA ASP A 256 -74.74 3.15 10.32
C ASP A 256 -74.11 2.82 11.70
N GLU A 257 -73.42 3.86 12.20
CA GLU A 257 -73.45 4.44 13.55
C GLU A 257 -73.06 3.68 14.84
N GLN A 258 -72.07 4.30 15.50
CA GLN A 258 -72.03 4.76 16.91
C GLN A 258 -71.16 4.03 17.96
N THR A 259 -70.16 4.82 18.37
CA THR A 259 -69.68 5.10 19.75
C THR A 259 -68.82 4.10 20.50
N GLY A 260 -67.65 4.58 20.93
CA GLY A 260 -66.81 3.93 21.93
C GLY A 260 -65.46 4.63 22.11
N ARG A 261 -65.45 5.69 22.93
CA ARG A 261 -64.30 6.51 23.33
C ARG A 261 -63.12 5.67 23.86
N ASN A 262 -61.87 6.08 23.55
CA ASN A 262 -60.95 6.62 24.57
C ASN A 262 -59.59 7.03 23.97
N ARG A 263 -59.22 8.28 24.26
CA ARG A 263 -57.95 8.94 23.96
C ARG A 263 -57.31 9.30 25.32
N PRO A 264 -56.01 9.08 25.56
CA PRO A 264 -55.29 9.77 26.63
C PRO A 264 -54.56 11.03 26.13
N PRO A 265 -54.28 12.00 27.02
CA PRO A 265 -53.99 13.39 26.66
C PRO A 265 -52.51 13.70 26.41
N ALA A 266 -52.29 14.83 25.74
CA ALA A 266 -51.01 15.54 25.63
C ALA A 266 -50.72 16.35 26.91
N VAL A 267 -49.45 16.45 27.29
CA VAL A 267 -48.96 17.47 28.23
C VAL A 267 -47.51 17.85 27.92
N ASP A 268 -47.39 19.11 27.53
CA ASP A 268 -46.42 20.16 27.88
C ASP A 268 -44.91 20.01 27.66
N ASP A 269 -44.43 21.00 26.88
CA ASP A 269 -43.06 21.46 26.66
C ASP A 269 -42.32 21.72 27.98
N ALA A 270 -41.19 21.04 28.15
CA ALA A 270 -40.19 21.36 29.16
C ALA A 270 -39.12 22.30 28.57
N PRO A 271 -38.62 23.30 29.33
CA PRO A 271 -37.73 24.33 28.83
C PRO A 271 -36.29 23.84 28.66
N VAL A 272 -35.64 24.38 27.63
CA VAL A 272 -34.22 24.19 27.27
C VAL A 272 -33.32 24.85 28.33
N PRO A 273 -32.25 24.19 28.82
CA PRO A 273 -31.29 24.82 29.73
C PRO A 273 -30.32 25.76 28.97
N HIS A 274 -30.19 26.99 29.47
CA HIS A 274 -29.19 27.98 29.04
C HIS A 274 -27.78 27.63 29.55
N PRO A 275 -26.70 28.02 28.83
CA PRO A 275 -25.32 27.87 29.29
C PRO A 275 -24.95 28.86 30.41
N PRO A 276 -23.94 28.56 31.25
CA PRO A 276 -23.58 29.39 32.41
C PRO A 276 -22.86 30.69 32.02
N GLU A 277 -23.26 31.78 32.67
CA GLU A 277 -22.65 33.12 32.61
C GLU A 277 -21.26 33.13 33.28
N GLU A 278 -20.30 33.78 32.63
CA GLU A 278 -18.97 34.08 33.17
C GLU A 278 -19.06 35.10 34.33
N PRO A 279 -18.23 34.98 35.38
CA PRO A 279 -18.23 35.95 36.47
C PRO A 279 -17.52 37.26 36.09
N ASP A 280 -18.26 38.36 36.24
CA ASP A 280 -17.82 39.76 36.21
C ASP A 280 -16.84 40.05 37.37
N GLU A 281 -15.54 40.13 37.06
CA GLU A 281 -14.51 40.60 37.99
C GLU A 281 -14.68 42.11 38.24
N GLY A 282 -15.40 42.41 39.32
CA GLY A 282 -15.48 43.73 39.90
C GLY A 282 -14.10 44.28 40.30
N ARG A 283 -13.78 45.42 39.69
CA ARG A 283 -13.04 46.57 40.23
C ARG A 283 -12.51 46.41 41.66
N SER A 284 -11.19 46.51 41.82
CA SER A 284 -10.61 47.09 43.04
C SER A 284 -9.54 48.12 42.68
N ALA A 285 -9.71 49.30 43.27
CA ALA A 285 -8.85 50.46 43.17
C ALA A 285 -7.46 50.19 43.78
N GLY A 286 -6.45 50.83 43.20
CA GLY A 286 -5.12 50.94 43.78
C GLY A 286 -4.51 52.29 43.39
N GLU A 287 -4.69 53.29 44.25
CA GLU A 287 -4.01 54.59 44.17
C GLU A 287 -3.31 54.84 45.51
N ARG A 288 -2.08 55.38 45.43
CA ARG A 288 -1.20 55.95 46.48
C ARG A 288 -0.23 55.00 47.22
N ARG A 289 1.06 55.06 46.86
CA ARG A 289 2.04 55.99 47.48
C ARG A 289 3.23 56.21 46.55
#